data_AF-A0AAN8FQK7-F1
#
_entry.id   AF-A0AAN8FQK7-F1
#
_cell.length_a   1.000
_cell.length_b   1.000
_cell.length_c   1.000
_cell.angle_alpha   90.00
_cell.angle_beta   90.00
_cell.angle_gamma   90.00
#
_symmetry.space_group_name_H-M   'P 1'
#
loop_
_entity.id
_entity.type
_entity.pdbx_description
1 polymer ?
#
loop_
_entity_poly.entity_id
_entity_poly.type
_entity_poly.pdbx_seq_one_letter_code
_entity_poly.pdbx_strand_id
1 'polypeptide(L)'
;MVIDLTIGAEAVSFSPKLDLYLSPMSRIEITIKLPKFTIPGQSISNWDLMERLKKGVAPIQFVSIRVTESSLEGVTLEADLTTRKIMKQVGF
;
A
#
# COMPACT_ATOMS: atom_id res chain seq x y z
N MET A 1 22.71 6.49 -17.57
CA MET A 1 21.26 6.73 -17.45
C MET A 1 20.78 5.99 -16.21
N VAL A 2 20.92 6.62 -15.05
CA VAL A 2 20.38 6.10 -13.78
C VAL A 2 18.93 6.51 -13.72
N ILE A 3 18.02 5.55 -13.76
CA ILE A 3 16.62 5.77 -13.44
C ILE A 3 16.60 5.98 -11.92
N ASP A 4 16.59 7.25 -11.53
CA ASP A 4 16.44 7.66 -10.14
C ASP A 4 15.03 7.23 -9.69
N LEU A 5 14.97 6.04 -9.09
CA LEU A 5 13.74 5.46 -8.51
C LEU A 5 13.40 6.06 -7.14
N THR A 6 14.10 7.12 -6.74
CA THR A 6 13.69 7.94 -5.62
C THR A 6 12.41 8.67 -6.04
N ILE A 7 11.26 8.04 -5.76
CA ILE A 7 9.94 8.65 -5.79
C ILE A 7 9.92 9.69 -4.66
N GLY A 8 10.72 10.74 -4.84
CA GLY A 8 10.87 11.87 -3.94
C GLY A 8 9.64 12.75 -4.09
N ALA A 9 9.06 13.12 -2.96
CA ALA A 9 7.85 13.91 -2.86
C ALA A 9 7.88 15.13 -3.80
N GLU A 10 7.06 15.11 -4.85
CA GLU A 10 6.71 16.29 -5.63
C GLU A 10 5.82 17.19 -4.74
N ALA A 11 6.41 17.82 -3.75
CA ALA A 11 5.70 18.68 -2.82
C ALA A 11 5.12 19.87 -3.58
N VAL A 12 3.80 20.02 -3.54
CA VAL A 12 3.08 21.11 -4.21
C VAL A 12 2.90 22.24 -3.20
N SER A 13 3.32 23.44 -3.56
CA SER A 13 3.11 24.63 -2.74
C SER A 13 1.62 24.84 -2.47
N PHE A 14 1.25 24.95 -1.20
CA PHE A 14 -0.12 25.26 -0.77
C PHE A 14 -0.25 26.70 -0.29
N SER A 15 0.72 27.17 0.51
CA SER A 15 0.80 28.58 0.92
C SER A 15 2.26 29.03 1.05
N PRO A 16 2.85 29.65 0.01
CA PRO A 16 4.24 30.12 0.04
C PRO A 16 4.50 31.16 1.14
N LYS A 17 3.49 31.98 1.48
CA LYS A 17 3.62 33.02 2.51
C LYS A 17 3.85 32.46 3.92
N LEU A 18 3.48 31.19 4.11
CA LEU A 18 3.59 30.47 5.38
C LEU A 18 4.54 29.28 5.27
N ASP A 19 5.28 29.16 4.16
CA ASP A 19 6.13 28.01 3.83
C ASP A 19 5.44 26.64 3.98
N LEU A 20 4.17 26.55 3.57
CA LEU A 20 3.37 25.32 3.61
C LEU A 20 3.35 24.59 2.26
N TYR A 21 3.69 23.30 2.31
CA TYR A 21 3.76 22.41 1.16
C TYR A 21 2.96 21.13 1.41
N LEU A 22 2.33 20.59 0.35
CA LEU A 22 1.58 19.34 0.39
C LEU A 22 2.36 18.25 -0.35
N SER A 23 2.58 17.12 0.32
CA SER A 23 3.03 15.90 -0.36
C SER A 23 1.81 15.15 -0.88
N PRO A 24 1.71 14.87 -2.19
CA PRO A 24 0.56 14.13 -2.69
C PRO A 24 0.63 12.68 -2.17
N MET A 25 -0.42 12.25 -1.47
CA MET A 25 -0.54 10.89 -0.89
C MET A 25 -1.77 10.18 -1.45
N SER A 26 -1.58 8.92 -1.81
CA SER A 26 -2.60 8.05 -2.40
C SER A 26 -2.95 7.00 -1.38
N ARG A 27 -4.25 6.79 -1.16
CA ARG A 27 -4.74 5.76 -0.25
C ARG A 27 -5.51 4.71 -1.04
N ILE A 28 -5.23 3.44 -0.76
CA ILE A 28 -5.91 2.30 -1.35
C ILE A 28 -6.47 1.39 -0.26
N GLU A 29 -7.56 0.70 -0.60
CA GLU A 29 -8.12 -0.39 0.18
C GLU A 29 -7.88 -1.71 -0.57
N ILE A 30 -7.41 -2.72 0.14
CA ILE A 30 -7.08 -4.04 -0.40
C ILE A 30 -7.90 -5.08 0.36
N THR A 31 -8.82 -5.76 -0.33
CA THR A 31 -9.60 -6.86 0.24
C THR A 31 -9.04 -8.20 -0.24
N ILE A 32 -8.61 -9.03 0.69
CA ILE A 32 -8.07 -10.37 0.45
C ILE A 32 -9.08 -11.40 0.92
N LYS A 33 -9.47 -12.32 0.04
CA LYS A 33 -10.23 -13.52 0.42
C LYS A 33 -9.25 -14.62 0.80
N LEU A 34 -9.44 -15.20 1.98
CA LEU A 34 -8.61 -16.31 2.46
C LEU A 34 -9.05 -17.62 1.81
N PRO A 35 -8.10 -18.54 1.53
CA PRO A 35 -8.45 -19.87 1.07
C PRO A 35 -9.19 -20.65 2.17
N LYS A 36 -10.00 -21.62 1.77
CA LYS A 36 -10.58 -22.57 2.72
C LYS A 36 -9.47 -23.49 3.24
N PHE A 37 -9.12 -23.35 4.51
CA PHE A 37 -8.16 -24.23 5.16
C PHE A 37 -8.79 -25.60 5.39
N THR A 38 -8.15 -26.65 4.85
CA THR A 38 -8.60 -28.04 4.99
C THR A 38 -7.96 -28.75 6.18
N ILE A 39 -6.85 -28.21 6.70
CA ILE A 39 -6.11 -28.75 7.83
C ILE A 39 -6.51 -27.98 9.10
N PRO A 40 -6.98 -28.66 10.17
CA PRO A 40 -7.29 -28.02 11.44
C PRO A 40 -6.07 -27.28 12.01
N GLY A 41 -6.26 -26.04 12.43
CA GLY A 41 -5.20 -25.19 12.98
C GLY A 41 -4.31 -24.51 11.93
N GLN A 42 -4.51 -24.78 10.64
CA GLN A 42 -3.86 -24.00 9.58
C GLN A 42 -4.46 -22.59 9.54
N SER A 43 -3.60 -21.58 9.58
CA SER A 43 -3.97 -20.19 9.49
C SER A 43 -2.90 -19.41 8.74
N ILE A 44 -3.29 -18.26 8.20
CA ILE A 44 -2.35 -17.27 7.68
C ILE A 44 -2.43 -16.06 8.62
N SER A 45 -1.28 -15.59 9.09
CA SER A 45 -1.25 -14.42 9.96
C SER A 45 -1.36 -13.13 9.14
N ASN A 46 -1.93 -12.10 9.74
CA ASN A 46 -2.03 -10.78 9.11
C ASN A 46 -0.65 -10.22 8.73
N TRP A 47 0.37 -10.49 9.54
CA TRP A 47 1.75 -10.10 9.22
C TRP A 47 2.28 -10.79 7.96
N ASP A 48 2.03 -12.10 7.79
CA ASP A 48 2.46 -12.84 6.60
C ASP A 48 1.80 -12.26 5.33
N LEU A 49 0.51 -11.91 5.39
CA LEU A 49 -0.18 -11.22 4.30
C LEU A 49 0.45 -9.85 3.98
N MET A 50 0.74 -9.05 5.01
CA MET A 50 1.38 -7.74 4.84
C MET A 50 2.77 -7.86 4.20
N GLU A 51 3.59 -8.83 4.62
CA GLU A 51 4.91 -9.06 4.03
C GLU A 51 4.82 -9.53 2.58
N ARG A 52 3.86 -10.41 2.25
CA ARG A 52 3.61 -10.81 0.86
C ARG A 52 3.17 -9.65 0.00
N LEU A 53 2.28 -8.77 0.51
CA LEU A 53 1.86 -7.57 -0.20
C LEU A 53 3.04 -6.63 -0.46
N LYS A 54 3.86 -6.33 0.56
CA LYS A 54 5.06 -5.50 0.43
C LYS A 54 6.03 -6.04 -0.62
N LYS A 55 6.24 -7.37 -0.66
CA LYS A 55 7.06 -8.02 -1.68
C LYS A 55 6.43 -7.93 -3.07
N GLY A 56 5.12 -8.11 -3.15
CA GLY A 56 4.37 -8.08 -4.42
C GLY A 56 4.32 -6.72 -5.09
N VAL A 57 4.41 -5.62 -4.32
CA VAL A 57 4.42 -4.26 -4.89
C VAL A 57 5.83 -3.77 -5.24
N ALA A 58 6.91 -4.48 -4.89
CA ALA A 58 8.26 -4.06 -5.21
C ALA A 58 8.44 -3.79 -6.73
N PRO A 59 9.16 -2.72 -7.12
CA PRO A 59 9.97 -1.82 -6.29
C PRO A 59 9.18 -0.70 -5.58
N ILE A 60 7.86 -0.65 -5.75
CA ILE A 60 6.99 0.31 -5.06
C ILE A 60 6.94 -0.04 -3.57
N GLN A 61 6.89 0.99 -2.72
CA GLN A 61 6.83 0.83 -1.27
C GLN A 61 5.57 1.50 -0.73
N PHE A 62 4.92 0.84 0.23
CA PHE A 62 3.88 1.46 1.03
C PHE A 62 4.53 2.45 2.00
N VAL A 63 3.95 3.66 2.11
CA VAL A 63 4.26 4.62 3.17
C VAL A 63 3.70 4.11 4.49
N SER A 64 2.49 3.59 4.45
CA SER A 64 1.82 2.95 5.58
C SER A 64 0.98 1.78 5.05
N ILE A 65 0.81 0.75 5.87
CA ILE A 65 -0.14 -0.33 5.62
C ILE A 65 -0.69 -0.82 6.95
N ARG A 66 -2.01 -0.99 7.04
CA ARG A 66 -2.69 -1.45 8.26
C ARG A 66 -3.84 -2.37 7.93
N VAL A 67 -4.11 -3.32 8.81
CA VAL A 67 -5.34 -4.13 8.77
C VAL A 67 -6.49 -3.29 9.33
N THR A 68 -7.59 -3.24 8.60
CA THR A 68 -8.83 -2.57 9.01
C THR A 68 -9.90 -3.56 9.44
N GLU A 69 -9.96 -4.73 8.79
CA GLU A 69 -10.87 -5.82 9.14
C GLU A 69 -10.18 -7.17 8.95
N SER A 70 -10.47 -8.13 9.83
CA SER A 70 -9.91 -9.49 9.77
C SER A 70 -10.96 -10.49 10.23
N SER A 71 -11.22 -11.49 9.40
CA SER A 71 -12.11 -12.62 9.69
C SER A 71 -11.47 -13.94 9.24
N LEU A 72 -12.15 -15.06 9.47
CA LEU A 72 -11.73 -16.36 8.93
C LEU A 72 -11.85 -16.42 7.41
N GLU A 73 -12.67 -15.57 6.81
CA GLU A 73 -12.98 -15.59 5.37
C GLU A 73 -12.11 -14.60 4.57
N GLY A 74 -11.58 -13.57 5.22
CA GLY A 74 -10.84 -12.52 4.54
C GLY A 74 -10.22 -11.48 5.46
N VAL A 75 -9.38 -10.63 4.85
CA VAL A 75 -8.70 -9.51 5.51
C VAL A 75 -8.81 -8.29 4.61
N THR A 76 -9.19 -7.15 5.18
CA THR A 76 -9.18 -5.85 4.52
C THR A 76 -8.04 -5.01 5.07
N LEU A 77 -7.27 -4.38 4.19
CA LEU A 77 -6.14 -3.53 4.54
C LEU A 77 -6.28 -2.16 3.89
N GLU A 78 -5.86 -1.13 4.62
CA GLU A 78 -5.68 0.23 4.09
C GLU A 78 -4.18 0.47 3.93
N ALA A 79 -3.78 1.04 2.80
CA ALA A 79 -2.38 1.38 2.54
C ALA A 79 -2.22 2.75 1.88
N ASP A 80 -1.22 3.50 2.36
CA ASP A 80 -0.84 4.79 1.81
C ASP A 80 0.40 4.64 0.90
N LEU A 81 0.43 5.38 -0.21
CA LEU A 81 1.53 5.43 -1.18
C LEU A 81 1.90 6.88 -1.54
N THR A 82 3.18 7.13 -1.82
CA THR A 82 3.67 8.41 -2.38
C THR A 82 3.33 8.51 -3.87
N THR A 83 2.75 9.65 -4.29
CA THR A 83 1.76 9.68 -5.38
C THR A 83 2.26 10.12 -6.76
N ARG A 84 1.70 9.46 -7.78
CA ARG A 84 0.98 9.92 -9.01
C ARG A 84 1.12 8.88 -10.12
N LYS A 85 2.28 8.20 -10.19
CA LYS A 85 2.59 7.24 -11.27
C LYS A 85 2.07 5.82 -11.03
N ILE A 86 1.80 5.43 -9.79
CA ILE A 86 1.46 4.04 -9.44
C ILE A 86 0.03 3.65 -9.86
N MET A 87 -0.95 4.58 -9.76
CA MET A 87 -2.35 4.27 -10.10
C MET A 87 -2.59 4.05 -11.61
N LYS A 88 -1.65 4.42 -12.49
CA LYS A 88 -1.78 4.15 -13.94
C LYS A 88 -1.28 2.77 -14.36
N GLN A 89 -0.71 1.98 -13.44
CA GLN A 89 -0.04 0.72 -13.79
C GLN A 89 -0.84 -0.54 -13.42
N VAL A 90 -2.06 -0.40 -12.87
CA VAL A 90 -2.98 -1.52 -12.66
C VAL A 90 -4.01 -1.51 -13.78
N GLY A 91 -3.62 -2.03 -14.94
CA GLY A 91 -4.56 -2.46 -15.96
C GLY A 91 -5.16 -3.81 -15.55
N PHE A 92 -6.48 -3.88 -15.47
CA PHE A 92 -7.20 -5.14 -15.61
C PHE A 92 -7.29 -5.52 -17.09
#